data_AF-A0A9N9XH55-F1
#
_entry.id   AF-A0A9N9XH55-F1
#
_cell.length_a   1.000
_cell.length_b   1.000
_cell.length_c   1.000
_cell.angle_alpha   90.00
_cell.angle_beta   90.00
_cell.angle_gamma   90.00
#
_symmetry.space_group_name_H-M   'P 1'
#
loop_
_entity.id
_entity.type
_entity.pdbx_description
1 polymer ?
#
loop_
_entity_poly.entity_id
_entity_poly.type
_entity_poly.pdbx_seq_one_letter_code
_entity_poly.pdbx_strand_id
1 'polypeptide(L)'
;MMTKTTKTKLFRFVKTFFDTSTIHGFQHISHPHRHPFERLLWLLLVATAAYGASVLSGLTITRYAENPTVISMERDRFAWNTTFPPITVCPSSKYDAAKLDDYADQRGDLANKSLYKAFVKSLVETNYLNLDKIVEYDGVKSEEYAELIRMFSVKMDLEVTNSAYKERFLNVQETFTEMGICYSFNSALAAYNSFDYWRNGSRDLLQESELFQVNPLDGEVFVSFINLSVGYTVFFHGPYEMIDVASKHQDVTSNKFVQIYLTALTIFSSERTKRLDAKQRKCRFYYESNLPHFPVYSYAA
;
A
#
# COMPACT_ATOMS: atom_id res chain seq x y z
N MET A 1 -24.59 50.76 -30.20
CA MET A 1 -26.03 50.98 -30.50
C MET A 1 -26.43 50.03 -31.63
N MET A 2 -27.13 48.91 -31.35
CA MET A 2 -27.51 47.93 -32.40
C MET A 2 -28.53 48.52 -33.38
N THR A 3 -28.30 48.35 -34.70
CA THR A 3 -29.21 48.79 -35.76
C THR A 3 -30.56 48.05 -35.70
N LYS A 4 -31.66 48.70 -36.13
CA LYS A 4 -33.03 48.13 -36.09
C LYS A 4 -33.11 46.77 -36.78
N THR A 5 -32.43 46.59 -37.90
CA THR A 5 -32.34 45.34 -38.68
C THR A 5 -31.66 44.21 -37.89
N THR A 6 -30.63 44.52 -37.09
CA THR A 6 -29.98 43.52 -36.23
C THR A 6 -30.92 43.02 -35.13
N LYS A 7 -31.73 43.91 -34.53
CA LYS A 7 -32.70 43.54 -33.49
C LYS A 7 -33.79 42.60 -34.01
N THR A 8 -34.32 42.86 -35.21
CA THR A 8 -35.35 42.02 -35.83
C THR A 8 -34.81 40.63 -36.19
N LYS A 9 -33.56 40.55 -36.68
CA LYS A 9 -32.89 39.27 -36.95
C LYS A 9 -32.64 38.47 -35.66
N LEU A 10 -32.19 39.14 -34.61
CA LEU A 10 -31.96 38.51 -33.30
C LEU A 10 -33.26 37.94 -32.70
N PHE A 11 -34.35 38.71 -32.73
CA PHE A 11 -35.64 38.25 -32.23
C PHE A 11 -36.14 37.01 -32.99
N ARG A 12 -36.01 37.00 -34.32
CA ARG A 12 -36.36 35.84 -35.14
C ARG A 12 -35.52 34.61 -34.76
N PHE A 13 -34.22 34.80 -34.56
CA PHE A 13 -33.32 33.73 -34.13
C PHE A 13 -33.71 33.15 -32.77
N VAL A 14 -33.93 34.00 -31.75
CA VAL A 14 -34.31 33.55 -30.41
C VAL A 14 -35.66 32.82 -30.43
N LYS A 15 -36.62 33.32 -31.21
CA LYS A 15 -37.92 32.67 -31.37
C LYS A 15 -37.75 31.28 -32.00
N THR A 16 -37.03 31.18 -33.13
CA THR A 16 -36.76 29.89 -33.77
C THR A 16 -36.02 28.94 -32.83
N PHE A 17 -35.04 29.41 -32.08
CA PHE A 17 -34.33 28.61 -31.09
C PHE A 17 -35.26 28.05 -30.00
N PHE A 18 -36.16 28.87 -29.46
CA PHE A 18 -37.14 28.41 -28.46
C PHE A 18 -38.18 27.44 -29.04
N ASP A 19 -38.60 27.63 -30.29
CA ASP A 19 -39.54 26.74 -30.98
C ASP A 19 -38.89 25.36 -31.28
N THR A 20 -37.60 25.32 -31.61
CA THR A 20 -36.89 24.08 -32.00
C THR A 20 -36.07 23.44 -30.86
N SER A 21 -36.00 24.04 -29.67
CA SER A 21 -35.20 23.53 -28.56
C SER A 21 -35.83 22.28 -27.92
N THR A 22 -34.99 21.39 -27.40
CA THR A 22 -35.40 20.24 -26.57
C THR A 22 -35.54 20.61 -25.08
N ILE A 23 -35.22 21.85 -24.70
CA ILE A 23 -35.41 22.34 -23.33
C ILE A 23 -36.91 22.52 -23.09
N HIS A 24 -37.41 21.71 -22.15
CA HIS A 24 -38.82 21.70 -21.81
C HIS A 24 -39.25 23.07 -21.27
N GLY A 25 -40.32 23.64 -21.83
CA GLY A 25 -40.84 24.96 -21.48
C GLY A 25 -40.42 26.11 -22.42
N PHE A 26 -39.35 25.97 -23.22
CA PHE A 26 -38.98 27.03 -24.19
C PHE A 26 -40.02 27.23 -25.29
N GLN A 27 -40.63 26.15 -25.78
CA GLN A 27 -41.73 26.19 -26.74
C GLN A 27 -42.97 26.92 -26.17
N HIS A 28 -43.21 26.80 -24.87
CA HIS A 28 -44.33 27.45 -24.19
C HIS A 28 -44.17 28.96 -24.02
N ILE A 29 -42.92 29.45 -24.00
CA ILE A 29 -42.57 30.87 -23.94
C ILE A 29 -42.76 31.54 -25.32
N SER A 30 -42.46 30.83 -26.39
CA SER A 30 -42.44 31.32 -27.78
C SER A 30 -43.75 31.09 -28.55
N HIS A 31 -44.65 30.23 -28.05
CA HIS A 31 -45.89 29.84 -28.74
C HIS A 31 -46.76 31.06 -29.12
N PRO A 32 -47.25 31.14 -30.38
CA PRO A 32 -48.18 32.17 -30.80
C PRO A 32 -49.51 32.07 -30.02
N HIS A 33 -50.16 33.21 -29.75
CA HIS A 33 -51.48 33.31 -29.10
C HIS A 33 -51.59 32.98 -27.60
N ARG A 34 -50.49 32.86 -26.84
CA ARG A 34 -50.55 32.75 -25.37
C ARG A 34 -50.61 34.11 -24.66
N HIS A 35 -51.32 34.17 -23.54
CA HIS A 35 -51.43 35.37 -22.73
C HIS A 35 -50.05 35.75 -22.14
N PRO A 36 -49.68 37.04 -22.06
CA PRO A 36 -48.37 37.45 -21.52
C PRO A 36 -48.06 36.91 -20.12
N PHE A 37 -49.08 36.77 -19.27
CA PHE A 37 -48.94 36.20 -17.93
C PHE A 37 -48.53 34.72 -17.94
N GLU A 38 -49.11 33.92 -18.85
CA GLU A 38 -48.73 32.52 -18.99
C GLU A 38 -47.27 32.39 -19.46
N ARG A 39 -46.84 33.26 -20.38
CA ARG A 39 -45.44 33.30 -20.84
C ARG A 39 -44.49 33.66 -19.71
N LEU A 40 -44.86 34.63 -18.87
CA LEU A 40 -44.08 34.99 -17.67
C LEU A 40 -44.01 33.83 -16.69
N LEU A 41 -45.12 33.13 -16.45
CA LEU A 41 -45.15 31.95 -15.59
C LEU A 41 -44.19 30.86 -16.11
N TRP A 42 -44.25 30.53 -17.40
CA TRP A 42 -43.35 29.54 -18.01
C TRP A 42 -41.88 29.97 -17.94
N LEU A 43 -41.60 31.26 -18.16
CA LEU A 43 -40.25 31.81 -18.02
C LEU A 43 -39.74 31.64 -16.58
N LEU A 44 -40.55 31.96 -15.57
CA LEU A 44 -40.18 31.80 -14.16
C LEU A 44 -39.98 30.33 -13.78
N LEU A 45 -40.84 29.43 -14.26
CA LEU A 45 -40.70 27.99 -14.03
C LEU A 45 -39.41 27.45 -14.62
N VAL A 46 -39.09 27.80 -15.87
CA VAL A 46 -37.86 27.35 -16.53
C VAL A 46 -36.62 27.96 -15.87
N ALA A 47 -36.67 29.24 -15.48
CA ALA A 47 -35.58 29.89 -14.76
C ALA A 47 -35.32 29.23 -13.39
N THR A 48 -36.38 28.93 -12.65
CA THR A 48 -36.29 28.24 -11.35
C THR A 48 -35.75 26.82 -11.51
N ALA A 49 -36.21 26.09 -12.54
CA ALA A 49 -35.72 24.75 -12.85
C ALA A 49 -34.23 24.76 -13.25
N ALA A 50 -33.81 25.71 -14.09
CA ALA A 50 -32.41 25.87 -14.48
C ALA A 50 -31.52 26.23 -13.28
N TYR A 51 -31.99 27.13 -12.40
CA TYR A 51 -31.30 27.45 -11.15
C TYR A 51 -31.17 26.23 -10.25
N GLY A 52 -32.27 25.51 -10.00
CA GLY A 52 -32.28 24.29 -9.19
C GLY A 52 -31.35 23.21 -9.76
N ALA A 53 -31.39 22.98 -11.07
CA ALA A 53 -30.50 22.04 -11.75
C ALA A 53 -29.02 22.43 -11.61
N SER A 54 -28.69 23.72 -11.71
CA SER A 54 -27.33 24.23 -11.54
C SER A 54 -26.84 24.03 -10.11
N VAL A 55 -27.67 24.32 -9.11
CA VAL A 55 -27.38 24.10 -7.69
C VAL A 55 -27.16 22.61 -7.41
N LEU A 56 -28.08 21.74 -7.83
CA LEU A 56 -28.00 20.29 -7.59
C LEU A 56 -26.79 19.65 -8.30
N SER A 57 -26.50 20.08 -9.53
CA SER A 57 -25.33 19.64 -10.28
C SER A 57 -24.04 20.06 -9.58
N GLY A 58 -23.98 21.32 -9.11
CA GLY A 58 -22.86 21.82 -8.31
C GLY A 58 -22.62 20.98 -7.05
N LEU A 59 -23.68 20.73 -6.28
CA LEU A 59 -23.61 19.89 -5.07
C LEU A 59 -23.11 18.47 -5.37
N THR A 60 -23.56 17.88 -6.48
CA THR A 60 -23.14 16.53 -6.89
C THR A 60 -21.68 16.50 -7.32
N ILE A 61 -21.22 17.51 -8.07
CA ILE A 61 -19.81 17.66 -8.45
C ILE A 61 -18.92 17.84 -7.22
N THR A 62 -19.32 18.71 -6.28
CA THR A 62 -18.56 18.91 -5.03
C THR A 62 -18.47 17.61 -4.23
N ARG A 63 -19.58 16.88 -4.08
CA ARG A 63 -19.58 15.58 -3.39
C ARG A 63 -18.64 14.58 -4.07
N TYR A 64 -18.66 14.52 -5.40
CA TYR A 64 -17.76 13.64 -6.16
C TYR A 64 -16.29 14.05 -5.98
N ALA A 65 -15.98 15.34 -5.93
CA ALA A 65 -14.62 15.82 -5.74
C ALA A 65 -14.08 15.55 -4.32
N GLU A 66 -14.91 15.72 -3.30
CA GLU A 66 -14.50 15.65 -1.90
C GLU A 66 -14.61 14.24 -1.29
N ASN A 67 -15.61 13.45 -1.72
CA ASN A 67 -15.93 12.14 -1.15
C ASN A 67 -16.44 11.14 -2.23
N PRO A 68 -15.57 10.72 -3.18
CA PRO A 68 -15.95 9.82 -4.28
C PRO A 68 -16.08 8.35 -3.90
N THR A 69 -15.62 7.93 -2.72
CA THR A 69 -15.53 6.52 -2.31
C THR A 69 -16.62 6.15 -1.30
N VAL A 70 -17.05 4.89 -1.37
CA VAL A 70 -17.97 4.28 -0.41
C VAL A 70 -17.43 2.91 0.00
N ILE A 71 -17.62 2.54 1.26
CA ILE A 71 -17.24 1.22 1.79
C ILE A 71 -18.50 0.35 1.76
N SER A 72 -18.40 -0.82 1.17
CA SER A 72 -19.46 -1.83 1.18
C SER A 72 -18.87 -3.17 1.57
N MET A 73 -19.68 -3.98 2.25
CA MET A 73 -19.33 -5.38 2.49
C MET A 73 -19.55 -6.17 1.20
N GLU A 74 -18.51 -6.89 0.79
CA GLU A 74 -18.62 -7.82 -0.33
C GLU A 74 -19.42 -9.06 0.12
N ARG A 75 -20.39 -9.45 -0.70
CA ARG A 75 -21.38 -10.50 -0.39
C ARG A 75 -21.16 -11.76 -1.21
N ASP A 76 -20.37 -11.69 -2.29
CA ASP A 76 -20.07 -12.84 -3.13
C ASP A 76 -18.94 -13.69 -2.55
N ARG A 77 -19.24 -14.38 -1.43
CA ARG A 77 -18.29 -15.28 -0.77
C ARG A 77 -17.88 -16.49 -1.62
N PHE A 78 -18.58 -16.77 -2.73
CA PHE A 78 -18.31 -17.95 -3.55
C PHE A 78 -17.24 -17.66 -4.61
N ALA A 79 -17.25 -16.47 -5.21
CA ALA A 79 -16.25 -16.07 -6.20
C ALA A 79 -15.09 -15.26 -5.60
N TRP A 80 -15.24 -14.75 -4.37
CA TRP A 80 -14.24 -13.89 -3.75
C TRP A 80 -13.07 -14.68 -3.15
N ASN A 81 -11.88 -14.49 -3.72
CA ASN A 81 -10.61 -14.86 -3.11
C ASN A 81 -9.97 -13.68 -2.39
N THR A 82 -9.43 -13.92 -1.19
CA THR A 82 -8.69 -12.94 -0.41
C THR A 82 -7.23 -13.36 -0.29
N THR A 83 -6.34 -12.41 0.00
CA THR A 83 -4.91 -12.70 0.13
C THR A 83 -4.65 -13.37 1.48
N PHE A 84 -3.96 -14.50 1.49
CA PHE A 84 -3.50 -15.10 2.74
C PHE A 84 -2.60 -14.08 3.47
N PRO A 85 -2.77 -13.85 4.78
CA PRO A 85 -2.02 -12.81 5.47
C PRO A 85 -0.51 -13.06 5.32
N PRO A 86 0.27 -12.06 4.91
CA PRO A 86 1.71 -12.13 5.03
C PRO A 86 2.16 -12.45 6.44
N ILE A 87 3.22 -13.24 6.51
CA ILE A 87 3.84 -13.66 7.76
C ILE A 87 5.31 -13.30 7.68
N THR A 88 5.77 -12.45 8.58
CA THR A 88 7.19 -12.11 8.68
C THR A 88 7.78 -12.75 9.93
N VAL A 89 8.85 -13.52 9.74
CA VAL A 89 9.56 -14.24 10.79
C VAL A 89 10.93 -13.59 11.00
N CYS A 90 11.21 -13.20 12.24
CA CYS A 90 12.47 -12.59 12.63
C CYS A 90 13.19 -13.51 13.62
N PRO A 91 14.47 -13.88 13.41
CA PRO A 91 15.21 -14.65 14.40
C PRO A 91 15.42 -13.85 15.67
N SER A 92 15.32 -14.48 16.83
CA SER A 92 15.67 -13.84 18.11
C SER A 92 17.18 -13.63 18.23
N SER A 93 17.98 -14.57 17.72
CA SER A 93 19.44 -14.40 17.61
C SER A 93 19.77 -13.64 16.32
N LYS A 94 20.36 -12.46 16.44
CA LYS A 94 20.63 -11.59 15.29
C LYS A 94 21.97 -11.86 14.62
N TYR A 95 22.99 -12.26 15.37
CA TYR A 95 24.36 -12.43 14.88
C TYR A 95 24.89 -13.86 15.06
N ASP A 96 25.79 -14.25 14.16
CA ASP A 96 26.55 -15.50 14.22
C ASP A 96 27.93 -15.22 14.86
N ALA A 97 28.07 -15.60 16.13
CA ALA A 97 29.28 -15.37 16.91
C ALA A 97 30.50 -16.11 16.33
N ALA A 98 30.32 -17.37 15.89
CA ALA A 98 31.41 -18.17 15.37
C ALA A 98 31.98 -17.56 14.08
N LYS A 99 31.08 -17.12 13.19
CA LYS A 99 31.47 -16.47 11.94
C LYS A 99 32.21 -15.15 12.17
N LEU A 100 31.80 -14.37 13.16
CA LEU A 100 32.47 -13.12 13.53
C LEU A 100 33.84 -13.37 14.15
N ASP A 101 33.95 -14.37 15.03
CA ASP A 101 35.20 -14.75 15.66
C ASP A 101 36.23 -15.20 14.63
N ASP A 102 35.84 -16.13 13.74
CA ASP A 102 36.70 -16.64 12.68
C ASP A 102 37.19 -15.53 11.74
N TYR A 103 36.29 -14.62 11.34
CA TYR A 103 36.63 -13.52 10.44
C TYR A 103 37.62 -12.53 11.07
N ALA A 104 37.37 -12.13 12.32
CA ALA A 104 38.25 -11.20 13.03
C ALA A 104 39.60 -11.82 13.40
N ASP A 105 39.65 -13.14 13.60
CA ASP A 105 40.89 -13.86 13.88
C ASP A 105 41.76 -13.95 12.61
N GLN A 106 41.15 -14.12 11.43
CA GLN A 106 41.83 -14.15 10.14
C GLN A 106 42.32 -12.77 9.66
N ARG A 107 41.66 -11.67 10.05
CA ARG A 107 42.15 -10.30 9.78
C ARG A 107 43.37 -9.95 10.62
N GLY A 108 44.48 -9.60 9.97
CA GLY A 108 45.72 -9.14 10.61
C GLY A 108 45.85 -7.61 10.73
N ASP A 109 45.04 -6.86 9.99
CA ASP A 109 45.02 -5.39 9.88
C ASP A 109 44.24 -4.70 11.02
N LEU A 110 43.44 -5.45 11.79
CA LEU A 110 42.66 -4.90 12.90
C LEU A 110 43.55 -4.53 14.09
N ALA A 111 43.72 -3.23 14.32
CA ALA A 111 44.46 -2.72 15.48
C ALA A 111 43.87 -3.20 16.83
N ASN A 112 42.54 -3.30 16.92
CA ASN A 112 41.86 -3.79 18.12
C ASN A 112 40.72 -4.75 17.74
N LYS A 113 41.01 -6.05 17.79
CA LYS A 113 40.06 -7.12 17.44
C LYS A 113 38.85 -7.16 18.38
N SER A 114 39.04 -6.94 19.67
CA SER A 114 37.92 -6.98 20.63
C SER A 114 36.95 -5.83 20.42
N LEU A 115 37.47 -4.62 20.14
CA LEU A 115 36.64 -3.46 19.81
C LEU A 115 35.88 -3.66 18.49
N TYR A 116 36.53 -4.21 17.46
CA TYR A 116 35.87 -4.54 16.19
C TYR A 116 34.74 -5.56 16.38
N LYS A 117 34.99 -6.64 17.14
CA LYS A 117 33.95 -7.64 17.45
C LYS A 117 32.78 -7.02 18.22
N ALA A 118 33.05 -6.15 19.19
CA ALA A 118 32.01 -5.45 19.95
C ALA A 118 31.19 -4.50 19.05
N PHE A 119 31.86 -3.77 18.15
CA PHE A 119 31.21 -2.92 17.16
C PHE A 119 30.28 -3.70 16.23
N VAL A 120 30.80 -4.71 15.53
CA VAL A 120 30.01 -5.51 14.59
C VAL A 120 28.84 -6.18 15.29
N LYS A 121 29.06 -6.73 16.49
CA LYS A 121 27.98 -7.29 17.30
C LYS A 121 26.90 -6.23 17.61
N SER A 122 27.29 -5.05 18.09
CA SER A 122 26.34 -3.98 18.38
C SER A 122 25.57 -3.54 17.15
N LEU A 123 26.23 -3.47 15.99
CA LEU A 123 25.63 -3.10 14.71
C LEU A 123 24.58 -4.12 14.24
N VAL A 124 24.87 -5.43 14.35
CA VAL A 124 23.95 -6.51 13.94
C VAL A 124 22.78 -6.66 14.91
N GLU A 125 23.01 -6.45 16.21
CA GLU A 125 21.96 -6.51 17.25
C GLU A 125 21.13 -5.22 17.36
N THR A 126 21.46 -4.20 16.57
CA THR A 126 20.75 -2.92 16.57
C THR A 126 19.30 -3.11 16.12
N ASN A 127 18.41 -2.45 16.84
CA ASN A 127 16.99 -2.29 16.60
C ASN A 127 16.58 -0.87 17.05
N TYR A 128 15.30 -0.55 16.89
CA TYR A 128 14.75 0.75 17.27
C TYR A 128 15.04 1.16 18.73
N LEU A 129 15.14 0.22 19.67
CA LEU A 129 15.29 0.48 21.11
C LEU A 129 16.74 0.63 21.60
N ASN A 130 17.73 0.24 20.80
CA ASN A 130 19.14 0.22 21.20
C ASN A 130 20.07 0.87 20.17
N LEU A 131 19.53 1.64 19.22
CA LEU A 131 20.28 2.42 18.23
C LEU A 131 21.30 3.37 18.87
N ASP A 132 20.98 3.90 20.06
CA ASP A 132 21.84 4.78 20.87
C ASP A 132 23.03 4.06 21.52
N LYS A 133 23.04 2.72 21.50
CA LYS A 133 24.05 1.89 22.17
C LYS A 133 25.06 1.27 21.20
N ILE A 134 25.07 1.69 19.94
CA ILE A 134 26.07 1.25 18.97
C ILE A 134 27.45 1.67 19.48
N VAL A 135 28.38 0.72 19.50
CA VAL A 135 29.77 0.97 19.90
C VAL A 135 30.45 1.79 18.80
N GLU A 136 31.18 2.84 19.12
CA GLU A 136 31.88 3.62 18.11
C GLU A 136 33.16 2.90 17.62
N TYR A 137 33.37 2.88 16.31
CA TYR A 137 34.56 2.30 15.69
C TYR A 137 34.92 3.01 14.38
N ASP A 138 36.04 3.74 14.37
CA ASP A 138 36.46 4.55 13.21
C ASP A 138 37.02 3.74 12.03
N GLY A 139 37.27 2.44 12.23
CA GLY A 139 37.92 1.59 11.23
C GLY A 139 36.99 1.01 10.15
N VAL A 140 35.70 1.33 10.18
CA VAL A 140 34.71 0.89 9.18
C VAL A 140 33.94 2.12 8.69
N LYS A 141 33.79 2.27 7.37
CA LYS A 141 32.99 3.35 6.81
C LYS A 141 31.50 3.02 6.83
N SER A 142 30.65 4.03 6.89
CA SER A 142 29.18 3.89 6.91
C SER A 142 28.63 3.10 5.73
N GLU A 143 29.27 3.17 4.56
CA GLU A 143 28.83 2.47 3.35
C GLU A 143 28.96 0.94 3.47
N GLU A 144 29.83 0.45 4.36
CA GLU A 144 30.10 -0.98 4.57
C GLU A 144 29.14 -1.62 5.60
N TYR A 145 28.35 -0.81 6.31
CA TYR A 145 27.52 -1.29 7.42
C TYR A 145 26.49 -2.33 6.99
N ALA A 146 25.80 -2.10 5.88
CA ALA A 146 24.79 -3.04 5.37
C ALA A 146 25.40 -4.40 4.98
N GLU A 147 26.62 -4.39 4.42
CA GLU A 147 27.35 -5.61 4.07
C GLU A 147 27.78 -6.38 5.31
N LEU A 148 28.29 -5.68 6.34
CA LEU A 148 28.65 -6.30 7.62
C LEU A 148 27.43 -6.90 8.32
N ILE A 149 26.30 -6.18 8.35
CA ILE A 149 25.05 -6.68 8.92
C ILE A 149 24.67 -7.99 8.23
N ARG A 150 24.54 -7.99 6.91
CA ARG A 150 24.20 -9.21 6.14
C ARG A 150 25.21 -10.33 6.32
N MET A 151 26.51 -10.00 6.38
CA MET A 151 27.58 -10.98 6.50
C MET A 151 27.54 -11.71 7.84
N PHE A 152 27.31 -11.00 8.94
CA PHE A 152 27.36 -11.56 10.29
C PHE A 152 25.99 -11.89 10.87
N SER A 153 24.90 -11.56 10.19
CA SER A 153 23.56 -11.97 10.61
C SER A 153 23.36 -13.48 10.53
N VAL A 154 22.55 -14.00 11.46
CA VAL A 154 22.07 -15.39 11.40
C VAL A 154 21.20 -15.55 10.16
N LYS A 155 21.61 -16.43 9.25
CA LYS A 155 20.80 -16.80 8.09
C LYS A 155 19.81 -17.88 8.48
N MET A 156 18.52 -17.66 8.22
CA MET A 156 17.50 -18.68 8.37
C MET A 156 17.15 -19.27 7.00
N ASP A 157 17.49 -20.55 6.78
CA ASP A 157 17.07 -21.29 5.60
C ASP A 157 15.65 -21.84 5.80
N LEU A 158 14.67 -20.95 5.69
CA LEU A 158 13.26 -21.27 5.91
C LEU A 158 12.65 -22.00 4.71
N GLU A 159 11.98 -23.11 5.00
CA GLU A 159 11.14 -23.81 4.03
C GLU A 159 9.68 -23.59 4.37
N VAL A 160 8.87 -23.28 3.36
CA VAL A 160 7.44 -23.02 3.55
C VAL A 160 6.65 -24.05 2.78
N THR A 161 5.66 -24.63 3.45
CA THR A 161 4.67 -25.53 2.85
C THR A 161 3.28 -24.96 3.11
N ASN A 162 2.32 -25.22 2.22
CA ASN A 162 0.95 -24.75 2.37
C ASN A 162 -0.07 -25.87 2.07
N SER A 163 -1.34 -25.57 2.29
CA SER A 163 -2.44 -26.50 1.98
C SER A 163 -2.81 -26.56 0.49
N ALA A 164 -2.28 -25.67 -0.35
CA ALA A 164 -2.63 -25.61 -1.76
C ALA A 164 -1.78 -26.59 -2.59
N TYR A 165 -2.42 -27.56 -3.24
CA TYR A 165 -1.79 -28.64 -4.01
C TYR A 165 -0.97 -28.18 -5.25
N LYS A 166 -0.88 -26.88 -5.53
CA LYS A 166 -0.08 -26.34 -6.64
C LYS A 166 1.16 -25.66 -6.09
N GLU A 167 2.31 -26.23 -6.44
CA GLU A 167 3.70 -25.78 -6.21
C GLU A 167 4.03 -24.39 -6.79
N ARG A 168 3.14 -23.41 -6.70
CA ARG A 168 3.44 -22.04 -7.14
C ARG A 168 4.06 -21.25 -6.00
N PHE A 169 5.37 -21.11 -6.10
CA PHE A 169 6.21 -20.05 -5.52
C PHE A 169 5.89 -19.68 -4.07
N LEU A 170 6.13 -20.62 -3.16
CA LEU A 170 6.27 -20.34 -1.73
C LEU A 170 7.64 -19.69 -1.47
N ASN A 171 7.87 -18.51 -2.06
CA ASN A 171 9.14 -17.82 -1.90
C ASN A 171 9.09 -16.89 -0.69
N VAL A 172 10.05 -17.06 0.21
CA VAL A 172 10.24 -16.19 1.37
C VAL A 172 11.25 -15.12 0.97
N GLN A 173 10.91 -13.87 1.19
CA GLN A 173 11.78 -12.74 0.89
C GLN A 173 12.51 -12.28 2.14
N GLU A 174 13.83 -12.16 2.05
CA GLU A 174 14.62 -11.45 3.05
C GLU A 174 14.27 -9.95 3.00
N THR A 175 14.04 -9.35 4.16
CA THR A 175 13.70 -7.93 4.30
C THR A 175 14.39 -7.35 5.53
N PHE A 176 14.95 -6.15 5.38
CA PHE A 176 15.47 -5.36 6.50
C PHE A 176 14.30 -4.66 7.19
N THR A 177 14.29 -4.72 8.51
CA THR A 177 13.22 -4.18 9.36
C THR A 177 13.81 -3.50 10.58
N GLU A 178 12.98 -2.81 11.37
CA GLU A 178 13.38 -2.26 12.67
C GLU A 178 13.82 -3.33 13.68
N MET A 179 13.52 -4.60 13.41
CA MET A 179 13.95 -5.75 14.20
C MET A 179 15.21 -6.42 13.64
N GLY A 180 15.86 -5.85 12.63
CA GLY A 180 16.99 -6.44 11.90
C GLY A 180 16.53 -7.23 10.67
N ILE A 181 17.36 -8.18 10.22
CA ILE A 181 17.05 -9.03 9.07
C ILE A 181 15.95 -10.03 9.43
N CYS A 182 14.88 -10.01 8.65
CA CYS A 182 13.73 -10.89 8.79
C CYS A 182 13.34 -11.51 7.44
N TYR A 183 12.43 -12.46 7.50
CA TYR A 183 12.03 -13.28 6.37
C TYR A 183 10.51 -13.25 6.22
N SER A 184 10.03 -12.70 5.11
CA SER A 184 8.62 -12.43 4.88
C SER A 184 8.04 -13.34 3.82
N PHE A 185 7.00 -14.08 4.18
CA PHE A 185 6.18 -14.86 3.28
C PHE A 185 4.98 -14.03 2.81
N ASN A 186 4.66 -14.12 1.51
CA ASN A 186 3.49 -13.52 0.89
C ASN A 186 3.35 -11.99 1.02
N SER A 187 4.46 -11.27 1.24
CA SER A 187 4.48 -9.81 1.26
C SER A 187 4.79 -9.24 -0.11
N ALA A 188 4.03 -8.23 -0.55
CA ALA A 188 4.30 -7.51 -1.79
C ALA A 188 5.45 -6.50 -1.65
N LEU A 189 5.76 -6.08 -0.42
CA LEU A 189 6.72 -4.99 -0.16
C LEU A 189 8.07 -5.47 0.35
N ALA A 190 8.19 -6.70 0.86
CA ALA A 190 9.41 -7.21 1.48
C ALA A 190 10.65 -7.11 0.57
N ALA A 191 10.49 -7.38 -0.73
CA ALA A 191 11.59 -7.31 -1.69
C ALA A 191 12.21 -5.91 -1.82
N TYR A 192 11.43 -4.84 -1.62
CA TYR A 192 11.93 -3.45 -1.67
C TYR A 192 12.83 -3.09 -0.49
N ASN A 193 12.78 -3.87 0.59
CA ASN A 193 13.66 -3.74 1.76
C ASN A 193 14.76 -4.81 1.80
N SER A 194 14.93 -5.58 0.73
CA SER A 194 16.02 -6.54 0.63
C SER A 194 17.35 -5.82 0.38
N PHE A 195 18.45 -6.39 0.89
CA PHE A 195 19.78 -5.89 0.62
C PHE A 195 20.09 -5.87 -0.88
N ASP A 196 19.67 -6.90 -1.61
CA ASP A 196 19.96 -7.05 -3.04
C ASP A 196 19.24 -5.98 -3.88
N TYR A 197 18.05 -5.54 -3.48
CA TYR A 197 17.33 -4.41 -4.11
C TYR A 197 18.15 -3.12 -4.01
N TRP A 198 18.56 -2.76 -2.80
CA TRP A 198 19.29 -1.51 -2.56
C TRP A 198 20.68 -1.51 -3.18
N ARG A 199 21.37 -2.66 -3.19
CA ARG A 199 22.69 -2.78 -3.84
C ARG A 199 22.63 -2.56 -5.36
N ASN A 200 21.53 -2.90 -6.00
CA ASN A 200 21.36 -2.67 -7.44
C ASN A 200 21.26 -1.16 -7.77
N GLY A 201 20.96 -0.30 -6.79
CA GLY A 201 20.89 1.15 -6.95
C GLY A 201 19.71 1.66 -7.80
N SER A 202 18.90 0.75 -8.36
CA SER A 202 17.64 1.09 -9.02
C SER A 202 16.57 1.42 -7.98
N ARG A 203 15.76 2.44 -8.28
CA ARG A 203 14.57 2.82 -7.50
C ARG A 203 13.28 2.47 -8.25
N ASP A 204 13.38 1.56 -9.22
CA ASP A 204 12.25 1.17 -10.04
C ASP A 204 11.33 0.24 -9.27
N LEU A 205 10.04 0.29 -9.63
CA LEU A 205 9.07 -0.67 -9.12
C LEU A 205 9.42 -2.06 -9.64
N LEU A 206 9.49 -3.01 -8.72
CA LEU A 206 9.64 -4.41 -9.04
C LEU A 206 8.37 -4.95 -9.69
N GLN A 207 8.52 -6.00 -10.49
CA GLN A 207 7.38 -6.75 -11.00
C GLN A 207 6.56 -7.30 -9.83
N GLU A 208 5.25 -7.06 -9.84
CA GLU A 208 4.35 -7.50 -8.78
C GLU A 208 4.38 -9.02 -8.67
N SER A 209 4.74 -9.53 -7.49
CA SER A 209 4.73 -10.96 -7.18
C SER A 209 3.30 -11.46 -7.08
N GLU A 210 3.01 -12.63 -7.66
CA GLU A 210 1.73 -13.30 -7.45
C GLU A 210 1.58 -13.65 -5.96
N LEU A 211 0.64 -13.01 -5.27
CA LEU A 211 0.34 -13.28 -3.88
C LEU A 211 -0.51 -14.55 -3.75
N PHE A 212 -0.23 -15.36 -2.74
CA PHE A 212 -1.03 -16.51 -2.37
C PHE A 212 -2.42 -16.06 -1.93
N GLN A 213 -3.42 -16.39 -2.75
CA GLN A 213 -4.84 -16.11 -2.51
C GLN A 213 -5.55 -17.36 -2.00
N VAL A 214 -6.58 -17.15 -1.19
CA VAL A 214 -7.37 -18.19 -0.53
C VAL A 214 -8.84 -17.83 -0.61
N ASN A 215 -9.70 -18.83 -0.75
CA ASN A 215 -11.14 -18.65 -0.69
C ASN A 215 -11.64 -18.93 0.73
N PRO A 216 -12.57 -18.13 1.28
CA PRO A 216 -13.19 -18.42 2.58
C PRO A 216 -13.88 -19.79 2.67
N LEU A 217 -14.18 -20.43 1.54
CA LEU A 217 -14.82 -21.74 1.44
C LEU A 217 -13.82 -22.90 1.21
N ASP A 218 -12.52 -22.63 1.12
CA ASP A 218 -11.48 -23.65 0.92
C ASP A 218 -11.30 -24.58 2.14
N GLY A 219 -12.00 -24.33 3.24
CA GLY A 219 -11.89 -25.10 4.48
C GLY A 219 -10.69 -24.65 5.32
N GLU A 220 -9.91 -25.60 5.83
CA GLU A 220 -8.70 -25.30 6.60
C GLU A 220 -7.52 -25.00 5.67
N VAL A 221 -7.23 -23.71 5.49
CA VAL A 221 -6.02 -23.25 4.83
C VAL A 221 -4.92 -23.04 5.86
N PHE A 222 -3.74 -23.62 5.61
CA PHE A 222 -2.59 -23.47 6.49
C PHE A 222 -1.31 -23.21 5.71
N VAL A 223 -0.36 -22.60 6.42
CA VAL A 223 1.03 -22.43 6.00
C VAL A 223 1.90 -22.92 7.15
N SER A 224 2.90 -23.75 6.85
CA SER A 224 3.84 -24.30 7.81
C SER A 224 5.25 -23.90 7.44
N PHE A 225 5.95 -23.31 8.41
CA PHE A 225 7.35 -22.94 8.32
C PHE A 225 8.20 -24.05 8.95
N ILE A 226 9.16 -24.56 8.21
CA ILE A 226 10.05 -25.66 8.59
C ILE A 226 11.48 -25.10 8.69
N ASN A 227 12.35 -25.82 9.41
CA ASN A 227 13.77 -25.50 9.63
C ASN A 227 14.02 -24.24 10.51
N LEU A 228 13.15 -24.04 11.50
CA LEU A 228 13.28 -22.99 12.52
C LEU A 228 14.15 -23.49 13.70
N SER A 229 15.46 -23.35 13.57
CA SER A 229 16.45 -23.88 14.54
C SER A 229 16.70 -22.97 15.75
N VAL A 230 16.38 -21.68 15.65
CA VAL A 230 16.55 -20.68 16.71
C VAL A 230 15.20 -20.21 17.23
N GLY A 231 15.17 -19.51 18.38
CA GLY A 231 13.98 -18.74 18.77
C GLY A 231 13.67 -17.68 17.72
N TYR A 232 12.38 -17.37 17.53
CA TYR A 232 11.92 -16.42 16.51
C TYR A 232 10.68 -15.68 16.97
N THR A 233 10.45 -14.51 16.36
CA THR A 233 9.25 -13.70 16.53
C THR A 233 8.48 -13.70 15.21
N VAL A 234 7.18 -13.94 15.27
CA VAL A 234 6.29 -13.98 14.10
C VAL A 234 5.39 -12.76 14.10
N PHE A 235 5.33 -12.06 12.97
CA PHE A 235 4.49 -10.89 12.73
C PHE A 235 3.44 -11.20 11.66
N PHE A 236 2.25 -10.63 11.84
CA PHE A 236 1.13 -10.75 10.89
C PHE A 236 0.72 -9.35 10.42
N HIS A 237 0.65 -9.14 9.11
CA HIS A 237 0.38 -7.83 8.53
C HIS A 237 -0.30 -7.93 7.17
N GLY A 238 -0.75 -6.82 6.59
CA GLY A 238 -1.31 -6.76 5.24
C GLY A 238 -0.25 -6.92 4.13
N PRO A 239 -0.63 -7.36 2.91
CA PRO A 239 0.31 -7.59 1.81
C PRO A 239 1.06 -6.36 1.35
N TYR A 240 0.47 -5.18 1.52
CA TYR A 240 1.05 -3.88 1.20
C TYR A 240 1.49 -3.11 2.46
N GLU A 241 1.75 -3.84 3.54
CA GLU A 241 2.25 -3.31 4.81
C GLU A 241 3.64 -3.85 5.11
N MET A 242 4.49 -3.00 5.69
CA MET A 242 5.75 -3.40 6.30
C MET A 242 5.56 -3.51 7.80
N ILE A 243 6.38 -4.36 8.45
CA ILE A 243 6.36 -4.48 9.90
C ILE A 243 7.18 -3.35 10.54
N ASP A 244 6.70 -2.89 11.69
CA ASP A 244 7.33 -1.91 12.57
C ASP A 244 7.37 -2.45 14.01
N VAL A 245 7.98 -1.70 14.93
CA VAL A 245 8.02 -2.05 16.37
C VAL A 245 6.65 -2.15 17.04
N ALA A 246 5.61 -1.54 16.47
CA ALA A 246 4.25 -1.56 17.00
C ALA A 246 3.42 -2.74 16.45
N SER A 247 3.96 -3.49 15.48
CA SER A 247 3.28 -4.56 14.80
C SER A 247 2.97 -5.71 15.75
N LYS A 248 1.77 -6.28 15.60
CA LYS A 248 1.33 -7.43 16.41
C LYS A 248 2.21 -8.64 16.11
N HIS A 249 2.71 -9.26 17.17
CA HIS A 249 3.62 -10.38 17.05
C HIS A 249 3.38 -11.45 18.11
N GLN A 250 3.98 -12.61 17.87
CA GLN A 250 4.08 -13.71 18.79
C GLN A 250 5.53 -14.17 18.86
N ASP A 251 6.10 -14.19 20.07
CA ASP A 251 7.42 -14.76 20.32
C ASP A 251 7.33 -16.27 20.50
N VAL A 252 8.25 -16.98 19.87
CA VAL A 252 8.41 -18.43 19.95
C VAL A 252 9.83 -18.76 20.37
N THR A 253 9.96 -19.40 21.53
CA THR A 253 11.25 -19.91 22.00
C THR A 253 11.68 -21.11 21.16
N SER A 254 13.00 -21.34 21.04
CA SER A 254 13.56 -22.50 20.34
C SER A 254 12.95 -23.84 20.81
N ASN A 255 12.93 -24.83 19.91
CA ASN A 255 12.46 -26.20 20.18
C ASN A 255 10.98 -26.31 20.58
N LYS A 256 10.14 -25.37 20.16
CA LYS A 256 8.68 -25.47 20.31
C LYS A 256 7.99 -25.53 18.97
N PHE A 257 7.03 -26.44 18.86
CA PHE A 257 6.03 -26.41 17.80
C PHE A 257 4.87 -25.51 18.24
N VAL A 258 4.51 -24.54 17.42
CA VAL A 258 3.43 -23.59 17.72
C VAL A 258 2.47 -23.57 16.55
N GLN A 259 1.18 -23.69 16.85
CA GLN A 259 0.09 -23.53 15.90
C GLN A 259 -0.69 -22.28 16.25
N ILE A 260 -0.86 -21.39 15.26
CA ILE A 260 -1.54 -20.11 15.42
C ILE A 260 -2.77 -20.11 14.54
N TYR A 261 -3.94 -19.89 15.15
CA TYR A 261 -5.20 -19.70 14.44
C TYR A 261 -5.45 -18.21 14.28
N LEU A 262 -5.66 -17.76 13.04
CA LEU A 262 -5.86 -16.37 12.70
C LEU A 262 -7.28 -16.14 12.19
N THR A 263 -7.92 -15.11 12.72
CA THR A 263 -9.14 -14.55 12.16
C THR A 263 -8.80 -13.18 11.59
N ALA A 264 -8.78 -13.07 10.26
CA ALA A 264 -8.45 -11.84 9.56
C ALA A 264 -9.70 -11.16 8.99
N LEU A 265 -9.76 -9.84 9.09
CA LEU A 265 -10.68 -9.00 8.33
C LEU A 265 -9.89 -8.38 7.17
N THR A 266 -10.37 -8.54 5.95
CA THR A 266 -9.70 -7.97 4.77
C THR A 266 -10.53 -6.84 4.17
N ILE A 267 -9.85 -5.74 3.85
CA ILE A 267 -10.43 -4.59 3.16
C ILE A 267 -9.59 -4.40 1.91
N PHE A 268 -10.25 -4.36 0.76
CA PHE A 268 -9.59 -4.13 -0.53
C PHE A 268 -10.25 -2.98 -1.26
N SER A 269 -9.48 -2.33 -2.13
CA SER A 269 -9.96 -1.25 -2.97
C SER A 269 -10.30 -1.80 -4.35
N SER A 270 -11.49 -1.50 -4.87
CA SER A 270 -11.88 -1.93 -6.23
C SER A 270 -11.02 -1.25 -7.31
N GLU A 271 -10.85 -1.87 -8.47
CA GLU A 271 -10.08 -1.31 -9.59
C GLU A 271 -10.51 0.11 -10.00
N ARG A 272 -11.80 0.44 -9.83
CA ARG A 272 -12.34 1.77 -10.17
C ARG A 272 -11.76 2.87 -9.28
N THR A 273 -11.32 2.55 -8.07
CA THR A 273 -10.71 3.53 -7.15
C THR A 273 -9.32 3.97 -7.59
N LYS A 274 -8.62 3.16 -8.42
CA LYS A 274 -7.33 3.54 -9.03
C LYS A 274 -7.45 4.70 -10.02
N ARG A 275 -8.66 4.97 -10.53
CA ARG A 275 -8.93 6.10 -11.45
C ARG A 275 -9.07 7.45 -10.74
N LEU A 276 -9.21 7.45 -9.41
CA LEU A 276 -9.27 8.66 -8.61
C LEU A 276 -7.84 9.14 -8.31
N ASP A 277 -7.66 10.40 -7.98
CA ASP A 277 -6.36 10.88 -7.48
C ASP A 277 -6.22 10.63 -5.97
N ALA A 278 -4.97 10.53 -5.49
CA ALA A 278 -4.67 10.34 -4.07
C ALA A 278 -5.34 11.37 -3.16
N LYS A 279 -5.42 12.63 -3.63
CA LYS A 279 -6.10 13.72 -2.92
C LYS A 279 -7.60 13.48 -2.76
N GLN A 280 -8.26 12.91 -3.76
CA GLN A 280 -9.71 12.67 -3.74
C GLN A 280 -10.06 11.49 -2.84
N ARG A 281 -9.28 10.40 -2.91
CA ARG A 281 -9.50 9.21 -2.06
C ARG A 281 -8.93 9.31 -0.66
N LYS A 282 -8.06 10.29 -0.39
CA LYS A 282 -7.38 10.53 0.90
C LYS A 282 -6.52 9.33 1.38
N CYS A 283 -6.07 8.51 0.45
CA CYS A 283 -5.17 7.38 0.67
C CYS A 283 -4.27 7.16 -0.55
N ARG A 284 -3.20 6.39 -0.38
CA ARG A 284 -2.23 6.06 -1.43
C ARG A 284 -2.17 4.57 -1.64
N PHE A 285 -2.03 4.17 -2.90
CA PHE A 285 -1.58 2.82 -3.23
C PHE A 285 -0.07 2.71 -3.03
N TYR A 286 0.43 1.48 -2.91
CA TYR A 286 1.85 1.24 -2.69
C TYR A 286 2.73 1.84 -3.79
N TYR A 287 2.28 1.85 -5.04
CA TYR A 287 3.02 2.41 -6.18
C TYR A 287 2.93 3.94 -6.30
N GLU A 288 2.21 4.62 -5.39
CA GLU A 288 2.02 6.07 -5.40
C GLU A 288 2.87 6.76 -4.33
N SER A 289 4.09 6.27 -4.17
CA SER A 289 5.04 6.80 -3.21
C SER A 289 5.38 8.25 -3.51
N ASN A 290 5.42 9.05 -2.45
CA ASN A 290 5.97 10.39 -2.43
C ASN A 290 7.15 10.51 -1.44
N LEU A 291 7.72 9.37 -1.06
CA LEU A 291 8.79 9.28 -0.07
C LEU A 291 10.14 9.55 -0.75
N PRO A 292 11.08 10.25 -0.07
CA PRO A 292 12.38 10.60 -0.65
C PRO A 292 13.31 9.38 -0.82
N HIS A 293 13.16 8.40 0.07
CA HIS A 293 14.05 7.25 0.16
C HIS A 293 13.41 5.96 -0.32
N PHE A 294 12.07 5.84 -0.27
CA PHE A 294 11.36 4.61 -0.56
C PHE A 294 10.51 4.70 -1.84
N PRO A 295 10.69 3.79 -2.81
CA PRO A 295 9.95 3.80 -4.08
C PRO A 295 8.49 3.35 -3.91
N VAL A 296 8.18 2.66 -2.81
CA VAL A 296 6.84 2.19 -2.48
C VAL A 296 6.34 2.84 -1.20
N TYR A 297 5.05 3.12 -1.16
CA TYR A 297 4.34 3.62 0.01
C TYR A 297 3.84 2.48 0.88
N SER A 298 4.11 2.57 2.17
CA SER A 298 3.41 1.84 3.20
C SER A 298 3.12 2.79 4.36
N TYR A 299 2.19 2.47 5.25
CA TYR A 299 1.98 3.32 6.42
C TYR A 299 3.21 3.34 7.35
N ALA A 300 3.94 2.22 7.38
CA ALA A 300 5.15 2.04 8.20
C ALA A 300 6.45 2.47 7.48
N ALA A 301 6.38 3.05 6.27
CA ALA A 301 7.56 3.41 5.47
C ALA A 301 7.46 4.81 4.86
#